data_AF-A0A838R9G2-F1
#
_entry.id   AF-A0A838R9G2-F1
#
_cell.length_a   1.000
_cell.length_b   1.000
_cell.length_c   1.000
_cell.angle_alpha   90.00
_cell.angle_beta   90.00
_cell.angle_gamma   90.00
#
_symmetry.space_group_name_H-M   'P 1'
#
loop_
_entity.id
_entity.type
_entity.pdbx_description
1 polymer ?
#
loop_
_entity_poly.entity_id
_entity_poly.type
_entity_poly.pdbx_seq_one_letter_code
_entity_poly.pdbx_strand_id
1 'polypeptide(L)'
;GTPVTWSSSDPAVSTVDAAGLVTAQGAGMAQVTASAGGASGAATVVVTQTATALSKISGDDQTGAPGQTQPAPLTVQVTDARGSPVRQATVTFTVTDGGGAVGAATAITGADGRASTILTLGAPGSQQVTATVVGTSLAVIFTATATPPFDIQLRFLRAPSPAQAQAFAAAERRWESLIIADLPNTRLDAAAGQCGSESPAINQTVDDLVILVTLESIDGEGSVLGSAGPCFIRDDVDGLTALGLMRLDTDDLAVVEDSGLLPAVILHEMAHVLGFGTLWDRQGLLTDPSSAGGTDPYFTGANAIAAFNAAGGNAYLAGRKVPVENNGGEGTADSHWRESVFGNELMTGFVNQGANPLSRVTLSALRDQGYTVNSSGAEPFMLSIGLGALRAEGPTLHLHDDVLRIPIKVINQAGQVTRELER
;
A
#
# COMPACT_ATOMS: atom_id res chain seq x y z
N GLY A 1 20.36 -0.65 79.06
CA GLY A 1 21.25 -0.45 77.91
C GLY A 1 20.79 0.75 77.13
N THR A 2 21.67 1.42 76.39
CA THR A 2 21.32 2.54 75.52
C THR A 2 20.36 2.06 74.42
N PRO A 3 19.21 2.72 74.17
CA PRO A 3 18.28 2.31 73.12
C PRO A 3 18.90 2.47 71.73
N VAL A 4 18.58 1.53 70.82
CA VAL A 4 19.01 1.54 69.42
C VAL A 4 17.89 2.12 68.56
N THR A 5 18.21 3.07 67.67
CA THR A 5 17.30 3.56 66.64
C THR A 5 17.71 3.00 65.29
N TRP A 6 16.73 2.50 64.52
CA TRP A 6 16.93 1.92 63.21
C TRP A 6 16.37 2.81 62.10
N SER A 7 17.05 2.86 60.96
CA SER A 7 16.54 3.49 59.74
C SER A 7 16.96 2.71 58.50
N SER A 8 16.15 2.82 57.45
CA SER A 8 16.50 2.37 56.09
C SER A 8 16.69 3.58 55.20
N SER A 9 17.71 3.55 54.35
CA SER A 9 17.92 4.59 53.33
C SER A 9 16.87 4.57 52.22
N ASP A 10 16.23 3.42 51.99
CA ASP A 10 15.15 3.25 51.01
C ASP A 10 14.11 2.23 51.49
N PRO A 11 13.05 2.71 52.18
CA PRO A 11 11.93 1.87 52.63
C PRO A 11 11.15 1.18 51.50
N ALA A 12 11.28 1.61 50.25
CA ALA A 12 10.67 0.90 49.12
C ALA A 12 11.46 -0.36 48.72
N VAL A 13 12.74 -0.46 49.11
CA VAL A 13 13.59 -1.65 48.93
C VAL A 13 13.56 -2.54 50.18
N SER A 14 13.80 -1.97 51.36
CA SER A 14 13.71 -2.71 52.62
C SER A 14 13.32 -1.82 53.80
N THR A 15 12.48 -2.34 54.68
CA THR A 15 12.10 -1.69 55.95
C THR A 15 12.82 -2.35 57.12
N VAL A 16 13.06 -1.61 58.19
CA VAL A 16 13.59 -2.14 59.46
C VAL A 16 12.70 -1.66 60.61
N ASP A 17 12.30 -2.57 61.49
CA ASP A 17 11.47 -2.22 62.65
C ASP A 17 12.31 -1.80 63.89
N ALA A 18 11.64 -1.44 64.98
CA ALA A 18 12.31 -1.01 66.21
C ALA A 18 13.13 -2.14 66.89
N ALA A 19 12.86 -3.40 66.57
CA ALA A 19 13.63 -4.56 67.05
C ALA A 19 14.83 -4.87 66.14
N GLY A 20 14.96 -4.21 64.99
CA GLY A 20 16.02 -4.44 64.01
C GLY A 20 15.70 -5.52 62.98
N LEU A 21 14.45 -5.99 62.90
CA LEU A 21 14.03 -6.95 61.88
C LEU A 21 13.92 -6.26 60.52
N VAL A 22 14.73 -6.71 59.56
CA VAL A 22 14.71 -6.22 58.19
C VAL A 22 13.71 -7.02 57.35
N THR A 23 12.79 -6.33 56.67
CA THR A 23 11.81 -6.92 55.74
C THR A 23 12.06 -6.39 54.33
N ALA A 24 12.15 -7.30 53.35
CA ALA A 24 12.27 -6.93 51.95
C ALA A 24 10.93 -6.41 51.41
N GLN A 25 10.97 -5.29 50.69
CA GLN A 25 9.79 -4.64 50.10
C GLN A 25 9.85 -4.61 48.57
N GLY A 26 11.04 -4.39 48.00
CA GLY A 26 11.24 -4.30 46.55
C GLY A 26 12.69 -4.57 46.16
N ALA A 27 12.93 -4.96 44.92
CA ALA A 27 14.29 -5.19 44.42
C ALA A 27 15.11 -3.90 44.45
N GLY A 28 16.38 -4.02 44.84
CA GLY A 28 17.30 -2.88 44.91
C GLY A 28 18.30 -3.00 46.04
N MET A 29 18.97 -1.89 46.32
CA MET A 29 19.95 -1.78 47.40
C MET A 29 19.52 -0.69 48.38
N ALA A 30 19.48 -1.03 49.67
CA ALA A 30 19.24 -0.09 50.75
C ALA A 30 20.30 -0.26 51.84
N GLN A 31 20.63 0.82 52.54
CA GLN A 31 21.44 0.77 53.74
C GLN A 31 20.54 0.77 54.96
N VAL A 32 20.72 -0.20 55.85
CA VAL A 32 20.06 -0.24 57.16
C VAL A 32 21.07 0.23 58.20
N THR A 33 20.72 1.27 58.95
CA THR A 33 21.59 1.92 59.94
C THR A 33 21.04 1.72 61.35
N ALA A 34 21.91 1.29 62.26
CA ALA A 34 21.65 1.23 63.69
C ALA A 34 22.44 2.33 64.41
N SER A 35 21.80 3.10 65.27
CA SER A 35 22.45 4.15 66.07
C SER A 35 22.14 4.00 67.55
N ALA A 36 23.16 4.10 68.41
CA ALA A 36 23.01 4.06 69.87
C ALA A 36 24.09 4.88 70.57
N GLY A 37 23.69 5.80 71.45
CA GLY A 37 24.60 6.53 72.35
C GLY A 37 25.71 7.34 71.65
N GLY A 38 25.44 7.83 70.44
CA GLY A 38 26.42 8.57 69.63
C GLY A 38 27.26 7.72 68.68
N ALA A 39 27.18 6.38 68.75
CA ALA A 39 27.77 5.47 67.78
C ALA A 39 26.74 5.04 66.72
N SER A 40 27.21 4.72 65.50
CA SER A 40 26.37 4.15 64.45
C SER A 40 27.10 3.05 63.66
N GLY A 41 26.34 2.13 63.09
CA GLY A 41 26.82 1.12 62.15
C GLY A 41 25.77 0.89 61.07
N ALA A 42 26.22 0.55 59.85
CA ALA A 42 25.33 0.35 58.71
C ALA A 42 25.64 -0.97 58.00
N ALA A 43 24.59 -1.61 57.47
CA ALA A 43 24.67 -2.80 56.65
C ALA A 43 23.97 -2.57 55.31
N THR A 44 24.59 -3.00 54.22
CA THR A 44 23.97 -2.97 52.89
C THR A 44 23.05 -4.18 52.73
N VAL A 45 21.79 -3.92 52.44
CA VAL A 45 20.77 -4.91 52.11
C VAL A 45 20.56 -4.88 50.59
N VAL A 46 20.76 -6.03 49.95
CA VAL A 46 20.46 -6.22 48.52
C VAL A 46 19.26 -7.15 48.41
N VAL A 47 18.15 -6.65 47.89
CA VAL A 47 16.96 -7.44 47.59
C VAL A 47 16.98 -7.75 46.09
N THR A 48 16.99 -9.03 45.74
CA THR A 48 16.89 -9.48 44.35
C THR A 48 15.49 -10.04 44.09
N GLN A 49 14.96 -9.75 42.90
CA GLN A 49 13.71 -10.33 42.43
C GLN A 49 14.01 -11.18 41.21
N THR A 50 13.68 -12.47 41.29
CA THR A 50 13.94 -13.41 40.21
C THR A 50 12.78 -13.39 39.22
N ALA A 51 13.10 -13.07 37.96
CA ALA A 51 12.16 -13.22 36.86
C ALA A 51 11.86 -14.71 36.63
N THR A 52 10.57 -15.05 36.58
CA THR A 52 10.12 -16.43 36.31
C THR A 52 9.12 -16.53 35.17
N ALA A 53 8.56 -15.40 34.72
CA ALA A 53 7.65 -15.36 33.59
C ALA A 53 7.89 -14.11 32.72
N LEU A 54 7.68 -14.28 31.42
CA LEU A 54 7.74 -13.26 30.39
C LEU A 54 6.50 -13.42 29.50
N SER A 55 5.75 -12.35 29.29
CA SER A 55 4.55 -12.37 28.44
C SER A 55 4.50 -11.20 27.47
N LYS A 56 3.89 -11.40 26.30
CA LYS A 56 3.59 -10.32 25.34
C LYS A 56 2.44 -9.46 25.88
N ILE A 57 2.55 -8.15 25.71
CA ILE A 57 1.53 -7.15 26.08
C ILE A 57 0.94 -6.48 24.83
N SER A 58 1.79 -6.15 23.85
CA SER A 58 1.36 -5.50 22.61
C SER A 58 2.37 -5.70 21.48
N GLY A 59 1.97 -5.37 20.25
CA GLY A 59 2.85 -5.30 19.08
C GLY A 59 3.02 -6.61 18.32
N ASP A 60 2.27 -7.65 18.68
CA ASP A 60 2.24 -8.92 17.97
C ASP A 60 1.31 -8.87 16.74
N ASP A 61 1.55 -9.76 15.78
CA ASP A 61 0.74 -9.99 14.58
C ASP A 61 0.47 -8.72 13.74
N GLN A 62 1.46 -7.83 13.69
CA GLN A 62 1.36 -6.60 12.91
C GLN A 62 1.64 -6.86 11.42
N THR A 63 1.01 -6.06 10.55
CA THR A 63 1.21 -6.12 9.10
C THR A 63 1.59 -4.75 8.54
N GLY A 64 2.39 -4.74 7.49
CA GLY A 64 2.76 -3.50 6.81
C GLY A 64 3.68 -3.73 5.62
N ALA A 65 4.06 -2.64 4.95
CA ALA A 65 5.00 -2.71 3.83
C ALA A 65 6.46 -2.91 4.31
N PRO A 66 7.35 -3.46 3.46
CA PRO A 66 8.78 -3.48 3.70
C PRO A 66 9.33 -2.09 4.08
N GLY A 67 10.18 -2.03 5.10
CA GLY A 67 10.73 -0.77 5.61
C GLY A 67 9.76 0.07 6.45
N GLN A 68 8.50 -0.33 6.63
CA GLN A 68 7.55 0.39 7.47
C GLN A 68 7.82 0.14 8.96
N THR A 69 8.01 1.23 9.71
CA THR A 69 7.99 1.21 11.18
C THR A 69 6.56 0.96 11.67
N GLN A 70 6.41 -0.08 12.48
CA GLN A 70 5.13 -0.56 12.96
C GLN A 70 4.54 0.36 14.03
N PRO A 71 3.23 0.64 14.01
CA PRO A 71 2.62 1.63 14.88
C PRO A 71 2.51 1.17 16.35
N ALA A 72 2.37 -0.13 16.61
CA ALA A 72 2.34 -0.66 17.97
C ALA A 72 3.73 -1.17 18.39
N PRO A 73 4.27 -0.71 19.54
CA PRO A 73 5.53 -1.21 20.03
C PRO A 73 5.40 -2.67 20.48
N LEU A 74 6.47 -3.45 20.26
CA LEU A 74 6.65 -4.78 20.83
C LEU A 74 6.87 -4.62 22.33
N THR A 75 5.85 -4.89 23.14
CA THR A 75 5.92 -4.71 24.59
C THR A 75 5.80 -6.05 25.29
N VAL A 76 6.71 -6.31 26.22
CA VAL A 76 6.67 -7.47 27.11
C VAL A 76 6.48 -7.05 28.56
N GLN A 77 6.02 -7.97 29.40
CA GLN A 77 6.01 -7.82 30.85
C GLN A 77 6.75 -8.98 31.51
N VAL A 78 7.65 -8.64 32.44
CA VAL A 78 8.44 -9.57 33.25
C VAL A 78 7.82 -9.64 34.64
N THR A 79 7.54 -10.85 35.12
CA THR A 79 7.00 -11.09 36.46
C THR A 79 7.76 -12.18 37.22
N ASP A 80 7.67 -12.13 38.54
CA ASP A 80 8.18 -13.17 39.44
C ASP A 80 7.17 -14.29 39.69
N ALA A 81 7.53 -15.25 40.53
CA ALA A 81 6.70 -16.44 40.79
C ALA A 81 5.36 -16.13 41.48
N ARG A 82 5.19 -14.91 42.02
CA ARG A 82 3.95 -14.42 42.64
C ARG A 82 3.12 -13.57 41.68
N GLY A 83 3.58 -13.41 40.43
CA GLY A 83 2.96 -12.54 39.44
C GLY A 83 3.28 -11.05 39.64
N SER A 84 4.20 -10.72 40.56
CA SER A 84 4.59 -9.32 40.77
C SER A 84 5.52 -8.84 39.66
N PRO A 85 5.37 -7.60 39.16
CA PRO A 85 6.26 -7.06 38.15
C PRO A 85 7.72 -7.01 38.60
N VAL A 86 8.64 -7.34 37.69
CA VAL A 86 10.09 -7.26 37.93
C VAL A 86 10.65 -5.99 37.31
N ARG A 87 11.06 -5.03 38.15
CA ARG A 87 11.70 -3.78 37.72
C ARG A 87 13.19 -3.97 37.47
N GLN A 88 13.76 -3.16 36.57
CA GLN A 88 15.19 -3.15 36.23
C GLN A 88 15.73 -4.45 35.61
N ALA A 89 14.87 -5.33 35.12
CA ALA A 89 15.28 -6.46 34.29
C ALA A 89 15.67 -5.96 32.90
N THR A 90 16.80 -6.41 32.36
CA THR A 90 17.19 -6.11 30.99
C THR A 90 16.54 -7.13 30.05
N VAL A 91 15.79 -6.63 29.07
CA VAL A 91 15.20 -7.41 27.98
C VAL A 91 15.96 -7.12 26.70
N THR A 92 16.36 -8.17 25.98
CA THR A 92 16.97 -8.09 24.65
C THR A 92 15.94 -8.46 23.60
N PHE A 93 15.80 -7.65 22.57
CA PHE A 93 14.99 -7.90 21.38
C PHE A 93 15.92 -8.23 20.21
N THR A 94 15.72 -9.38 19.58
CA THR A 94 16.55 -9.86 18.48
C THR A 94 15.66 -10.21 17.30
N VAL A 95 15.94 -9.61 16.14
CA VAL A 95 15.32 -10.02 14.88
C VAL A 95 15.85 -11.40 14.53
N THR A 96 14.96 -12.38 14.43
CA THR A 96 15.30 -13.78 14.17
C THR A 96 14.85 -14.26 12.79
N ASP A 97 13.98 -13.49 12.12
CA ASP A 97 13.50 -13.78 10.76
C ASP A 97 13.08 -12.49 10.04
N GLY A 98 13.01 -12.52 8.71
CA GLY A 98 12.45 -11.45 7.87
C GLY A 98 13.37 -10.26 7.56
N GLY A 99 14.50 -10.13 8.27
CA GLY A 99 15.55 -9.14 7.96
C GLY A 99 15.20 -7.69 8.35
N GLY A 100 14.17 -7.50 9.18
CA GLY A 100 13.81 -6.18 9.73
C GLY A 100 14.80 -5.65 10.77
N ALA A 101 14.41 -4.57 11.43
CA ALA A 101 15.19 -3.92 12.48
C ALA A 101 14.33 -3.56 13.69
N VAL A 102 14.87 -3.70 14.89
CA VAL A 102 14.27 -3.15 16.12
C VAL A 102 14.93 -1.82 16.47
N GLY A 103 14.15 -0.88 16.99
CA GLY A 103 14.65 0.45 17.38
C GLY A 103 15.78 0.36 18.42
N ALA A 104 15.44 -0.05 19.65
CA ALA A 104 16.44 -0.41 20.66
C ALA A 104 16.52 -1.93 20.79
N ALA A 105 17.72 -2.50 20.64
CA ALA A 105 17.94 -3.93 20.80
C ALA A 105 17.84 -4.39 22.27
N THR A 106 17.95 -3.46 23.23
CA THR A 106 17.74 -3.74 24.65
C THR A 106 16.86 -2.67 25.29
N ALA A 107 16.08 -3.07 26.29
CA ALA A 107 15.30 -2.17 27.13
C ALA A 107 15.25 -2.67 28.57
N ILE A 108 15.14 -1.75 29.53
CA ILE A 108 15.09 -2.05 30.96
C ILE A 108 13.65 -1.93 31.45
N THR A 109 13.18 -2.89 32.25
CA THR A 109 11.80 -2.87 32.73
C THR A 109 11.52 -1.74 33.71
N GLY A 110 10.36 -1.09 33.52
CA GLY A 110 9.81 -0.08 34.41
C GLY A 110 9.22 -0.66 35.71
N ALA A 111 8.59 0.19 36.52
CA ALA A 111 7.95 -0.22 37.78
C ALA A 111 6.76 -1.19 37.56
N ASP A 112 6.15 -1.14 36.38
CA ASP A 112 5.12 -2.07 35.91
C ASP A 112 5.70 -3.37 35.31
N GLY A 113 7.03 -3.54 35.36
CA GLY A 113 7.75 -4.70 34.82
C GLY A 113 7.76 -4.75 33.29
N ARG A 114 7.45 -3.65 32.59
CA ARG A 114 7.36 -3.64 31.12
C ARG A 114 8.60 -3.05 30.47
N ALA A 115 8.95 -3.64 29.33
CA ALA A 115 10.00 -3.19 28.43
C ALA A 115 9.48 -3.25 27.00
N SER A 116 9.91 -2.31 26.15
CA SER A 116 9.38 -2.18 24.78
C SER A 116 10.44 -1.80 23.77
N THR A 117 10.23 -2.20 22.52
CA THR A 117 10.93 -1.69 21.34
C THR A 117 9.94 -1.48 20.20
N ILE A 118 10.37 -0.87 19.09
CA ILE A 118 9.56 -0.72 17.88
C ILE A 118 10.18 -1.51 16.74
N LEU A 119 9.36 -2.17 15.94
CA LEU A 119 9.80 -2.96 14.78
C LEU A 119 9.69 -2.14 13.51
N THR A 120 10.72 -2.17 12.68
CA THR A 120 10.66 -1.82 11.26
C THR A 120 10.75 -3.11 10.45
N LEU A 121 9.77 -3.36 9.58
CA LEU A 121 9.69 -4.60 8.81
C LEU A 121 10.82 -4.70 7.77
N GLY A 122 11.31 -5.91 7.52
CA GLY A 122 12.32 -6.21 6.51
C GLY A 122 11.72 -6.55 5.15
N ALA A 123 12.26 -7.58 4.50
CA ALA A 123 11.79 -8.05 3.20
C ALA A 123 10.37 -8.64 3.28
N PRO A 124 9.60 -8.70 2.18
CA PRO A 124 8.28 -9.34 2.16
C PRO A 124 8.27 -10.75 2.78
N GLY A 125 7.19 -11.07 3.49
CA GLY A 125 6.98 -12.33 4.20
C GLY A 125 7.01 -12.22 5.72
N SER A 126 7.14 -13.38 6.36
CA SER A 126 7.18 -13.55 7.83
C SER A 126 8.33 -12.76 8.45
N GLN A 127 8.03 -12.07 9.56
CA GLN A 127 8.98 -11.36 10.39
C GLN A 127 8.89 -11.92 11.81
N GLN A 128 10.03 -12.14 12.46
CA GLN A 128 10.07 -12.60 13.85
C GLN A 128 11.06 -11.81 14.69
N VAL A 129 10.63 -11.41 15.87
CA VAL A 129 11.48 -10.81 16.91
C VAL A 129 11.36 -11.61 18.19
N THR A 130 12.47 -12.16 18.66
CA THR A 130 12.53 -12.82 19.96
C THR A 130 12.91 -11.82 21.05
N ALA A 131 12.06 -11.69 22.08
CA ALA A 131 12.37 -10.96 23.29
C ALA A 131 12.83 -11.93 24.37
N THR A 132 13.99 -11.67 25.01
CA THR A 132 14.56 -12.52 26.06
C THR A 132 14.93 -11.70 27.29
N VAL A 133 14.76 -12.25 28.49
CA VAL A 133 15.24 -11.61 29.73
C VAL A 133 16.68 -12.05 30.00
N VAL A 134 17.61 -11.10 30.03
CA VAL A 134 19.05 -11.34 30.21
C VAL A 134 19.31 -12.12 31.51
N GLY A 135 20.13 -13.17 31.42
CA GLY A 135 20.48 -14.03 32.56
C GLY A 135 19.44 -15.11 32.87
N THR A 136 18.43 -15.30 32.01
CA THR A 136 17.40 -16.35 32.14
C THR A 136 17.19 -17.09 30.81
N SER A 137 16.36 -18.13 30.82
CA SER A 137 15.86 -18.80 29.61
C SER A 137 14.48 -18.30 29.16
N LEU A 138 13.95 -17.24 29.77
CA LEU A 138 12.63 -16.70 29.44
C LEU A 138 12.67 -16.00 28.08
N ALA A 139 11.80 -16.44 27.17
CA ALA A 139 11.69 -15.91 25.82
C ALA A 139 10.24 -15.88 25.33
N VAL A 140 9.90 -14.88 24.53
CA VAL A 140 8.66 -14.83 23.74
C VAL A 140 9.01 -14.38 22.32
N ILE A 141 8.25 -14.87 21.34
CA ILE A 141 8.43 -14.50 19.92
C ILE A 141 7.27 -13.61 19.52
N PHE A 142 7.58 -12.44 18.99
CA PHE A 142 6.65 -11.59 18.26
C PHE A 142 6.67 -11.96 16.79
N THR A 143 5.50 -12.06 16.18
CA THR A 143 5.30 -12.25 14.75
C THR A 143 4.81 -10.96 14.11
N ALA A 144 5.21 -10.74 12.87
CA ALA A 144 4.65 -9.72 11.99
C ALA A 144 4.74 -10.19 10.54
N THR A 145 4.07 -9.52 9.61
CA THR A 145 4.12 -9.84 8.18
C THR A 145 4.39 -8.59 7.37
N ALA A 146 5.47 -8.61 6.59
CA ALA A 146 5.69 -7.64 5.53
C ALA A 146 4.90 -8.09 4.29
N THR A 147 3.90 -7.33 3.85
CA THR A 147 3.18 -7.63 2.61
C THR A 147 4.02 -7.12 1.43
N PRO A 148 4.16 -7.89 0.33
CA PRO A 148 4.84 -7.36 -0.86
C PRO A 148 4.17 -6.07 -1.36
N PRO A 149 4.90 -5.21 -2.11
CA PRO A 149 4.29 -4.09 -2.81
C PRO A 149 3.46 -4.60 -4.00
N PHE A 150 2.66 -3.71 -4.59
CA PHE A 150 1.96 -4.01 -5.84
C PHE A 150 2.97 -4.34 -6.96
N ASP A 151 2.79 -5.45 -7.66
CA ASP A 151 3.66 -5.94 -8.75
C ASP A 151 2.94 -5.89 -10.12
N ILE A 152 3.61 -5.34 -11.14
CA ILE A 152 3.11 -5.39 -12.52
C ILE A 152 4.10 -6.15 -13.39
N GLN A 153 3.73 -7.36 -13.79
CA GLN A 153 4.52 -8.15 -14.71
C GLN A 153 4.17 -7.84 -16.18
N LEU A 154 5.05 -7.09 -16.85
CA LEU A 154 4.97 -6.87 -18.29
C LEU A 154 5.49 -8.07 -19.10
N ARG A 155 4.71 -8.52 -20.09
CA ARG A 155 5.05 -9.62 -21.01
C ARG A 155 4.90 -9.19 -22.45
N PHE A 156 6.04 -8.90 -23.07
CA PHE A 156 6.11 -8.55 -24.48
C PHE A 156 5.91 -9.78 -25.37
N LEU A 157 4.88 -9.76 -26.21
CA LEU A 157 4.65 -10.80 -27.22
C LEU A 157 5.66 -10.72 -28.37
N ARG A 158 6.22 -9.52 -28.59
CA ARG A 158 7.30 -9.23 -29.54
C ARG A 158 8.29 -8.29 -28.87
N ALA A 159 9.59 -8.44 -29.18
CA ALA A 159 10.63 -7.66 -28.53
C ALA A 159 10.48 -6.15 -28.82
N PRO A 160 10.36 -5.29 -27.79
CA PRO A 160 10.33 -3.84 -27.97
C PRO A 160 11.73 -3.31 -28.33
N SER A 161 11.77 -2.10 -28.88
CA SER A 161 13.01 -1.32 -28.97
C SER A 161 13.55 -1.00 -27.55
N PRO A 162 14.85 -0.71 -27.38
CA PRO A 162 15.38 -0.30 -26.08
C PRO A 162 14.70 0.94 -25.47
N ALA A 163 14.29 1.90 -26.32
CA ALA A 163 13.59 3.09 -25.89
C ALA A 163 12.17 2.76 -25.38
N GLN A 164 11.44 1.91 -26.11
CA GLN A 164 10.13 1.41 -25.71
C GLN A 164 10.21 0.63 -24.40
N ALA A 165 11.17 -0.29 -24.28
CA ALA A 165 11.40 -1.05 -23.05
C ALA A 165 11.65 -0.13 -21.85
N GLN A 166 12.40 0.95 -22.04
CA GLN A 166 12.63 1.94 -21.00
C GLN A 166 11.36 2.71 -20.62
N ALA A 167 10.54 3.08 -21.60
CA ALA A 167 9.28 3.78 -21.37
C ALA A 167 8.26 2.90 -20.61
N PHE A 168 8.14 1.63 -21.00
CA PHE A 168 7.33 0.64 -20.28
C PHE A 168 7.81 0.43 -18.85
N ALA A 169 9.10 0.20 -18.64
CA ALA A 169 9.65 0.03 -17.29
C ALA A 169 9.48 1.30 -16.42
N ALA A 170 9.43 2.49 -17.03
CA ALA A 170 9.15 3.74 -16.32
C ALA A 170 7.68 3.84 -15.90
N ALA A 171 6.75 3.45 -16.78
CA ALA A 171 5.32 3.43 -16.48
C ALA A 171 4.95 2.35 -15.45
N GLU A 172 5.56 1.16 -15.54
CA GLU A 172 5.49 0.08 -14.53
C GLU A 172 5.85 0.59 -13.15
N ARG A 173 7.09 1.09 -12.97
CA ARG A 173 7.55 1.68 -11.70
C ARG A 173 6.67 2.83 -11.23
N ARG A 174 6.10 3.61 -12.16
CA ARG A 174 5.21 4.71 -11.82
C ARG A 174 3.93 4.17 -11.21
N TRP A 175 3.26 3.20 -11.82
CA TRP A 175 2.06 2.59 -11.26
C TRP A 175 2.32 1.85 -9.95
N GLU A 176 3.41 1.09 -9.83
CA GLU A 176 3.80 0.41 -8.58
C GLU A 176 4.16 1.38 -7.45
N SER A 177 4.58 2.61 -7.76
CA SER A 177 4.78 3.66 -6.75
C SER A 177 3.46 4.29 -6.26
N LEU A 178 2.39 4.13 -7.05
CA LEU A 178 1.10 4.77 -6.86
C LEU A 178 0.06 3.81 -6.27
N ILE A 179 0.11 2.53 -6.61
CA ILE A 179 -0.68 1.46 -6.01
C ILE A 179 0.26 0.74 -5.04
N ILE A 180 -0.07 0.77 -3.74
CA ILE A 180 0.91 0.48 -2.69
C ILE A 180 0.60 -0.76 -1.85
N ALA A 181 -0.56 -1.37 -2.04
CA ALA A 181 -0.90 -2.62 -1.37
C ALA A 181 -0.89 -3.78 -2.36
N ASP A 182 -0.33 -4.89 -1.90
CA ASP A 182 -0.50 -6.23 -2.44
C ASP A 182 -1.98 -6.56 -2.70
N LEU A 183 -2.24 -7.27 -3.79
CA LEU A 183 -3.50 -7.96 -4.03
C LEU A 183 -3.32 -9.46 -3.76
N PRO A 184 -4.41 -10.18 -3.44
CA PRO A 184 -4.30 -11.61 -3.22
C PRO A 184 -3.84 -12.35 -4.48
N ASN A 185 -2.70 -13.02 -4.32
CA ASN A 185 -2.17 -14.01 -5.25
C ASN A 185 -3.27 -14.94 -5.77
N THR A 186 -3.42 -15.00 -7.10
CA THR A 186 -4.49 -15.74 -7.76
C THR A 186 -3.92 -16.71 -8.78
N ARG A 187 -4.39 -17.96 -8.79
CA ARG A 187 -4.04 -18.89 -9.87
C ARG A 187 -4.68 -18.38 -11.16
N LEU A 188 -3.96 -18.45 -12.28
CA LEU A 188 -4.51 -18.17 -13.59
C LEU A 188 -4.22 -19.35 -14.52
N ASP A 189 -5.27 -19.88 -15.13
CA ASP A 189 -5.22 -20.90 -16.18
C ASP A 189 -5.94 -20.39 -17.44
N ALA A 190 -5.24 -19.52 -18.17
CA ALA A 190 -5.72 -18.94 -19.41
C ALA A 190 -5.15 -19.73 -20.60
N ALA A 191 -6.03 -20.24 -21.46
CA ALA A 191 -5.63 -20.86 -22.72
C ALA A 191 -5.12 -19.81 -23.73
N ALA A 192 -4.31 -20.24 -24.69
CA ALA A 192 -3.85 -19.36 -25.77
C ALA A 192 -5.03 -18.76 -26.54
N GLY A 193 -4.90 -17.49 -26.94
CA GLY A 193 -5.95 -16.74 -27.64
C GLY A 193 -7.03 -16.13 -26.73
N GLN A 194 -7.05 -16.44 -25.42
CA GLN A 194 -8.11 -15.97 -24.53
C GLN A 194 -7.97 -14.52 -24.05
N CYS A 195 -6.81 -13.89 -24.27
CA CYS A 195 -6.52 -12.49 -23.96
C CYS A 195 -5.93 -11.79 -25.20
N GLY A 196 -6.65 -11.86 -26.33
CA GLY A 196 -6.17 -11.48 -27.66
C GLY A 196 -5.67 -12.67 -28.47
N SER A 197 -5.79 -12.60 -29.80
CA SER A 197 -5.50 -13.71 -30.72
C SER A 197 -4.08 -14.27 -30.62
N GLU A 198 -3.09 -13.41 -30.36
CA GLU A 198 -1.68 -13.80 -30.21
C GLU A 198 -1.29 -14.14 -28.76
N SER A 199 -2.22 -14.08 -27.80
CA SER A 199 -1.88 -14.34 -26.39
C SER A 199 -1.44 -15.79 -26.18
N PRO A 200 -0.32 -16.02 -25.46
CA PRO A 200 0.10 -17.36 -25.11
C PRO A 200 -0.80 -17.95 -24.01
N ALA A 201 -0.72 -19.27 -23.81
CA ALA A 201 -1.30 -19.87 -22.62
C ALA A 201 -0.54 -19.39 -21.38
N ILE A 202 -1.27 -19.04 -20.31
CA ILE A 202 -0.73 -18.64 -19.02
C ILE A 202 -1.23 -19.62 -17.96
N ASN A 203 -0.29 -20.30 -17.31
CA ASN A 203 -0.61 -21.28 -16.27
C ASN A 203 0.32 -21.08 -15.06
N GLN A 204 0.02 -20.05 -14.26
CA GLN A 204 0.86 -19.62 -13.14
C GLN A 204 0.05 -19.00 -12.02
N THR A 205 0.69 -18.79 -10.87
CA THR A 205 0.19 -17.84 -9.88
C THR A 205 0.54 -16.44 -10.33
N VAL A 206 -0.45 -15.56 -10.37
CA VAL A 206 -0.29 -14.13 -10.63
C VAL A 206 -0.25 -13.41 -9.30
N ASP A 207 0.91 -12.81 -9.02
CA ASP A 207 1.05 -11.72 -8.06
C ASP A 207 0.52 -10.47 -8.77
N ASP A 208 -0.54 -9.86 -8.24
CA ASP A 208 -1.13 -8.59 -8.65
C ASP A 208 -1.59 -8.36 -10.08
N LEU A 209 -0.71 -8.27 -11.07
CA LEU A 209 -1.12 -7.99 -12.45
C LEU A 209 -0.11 -8.49 -13.47
N VAL A 210 -0.59 -9.26 -14.46
CA VAL A 210 0.14 -9.51 -15.69
C VAL A 210 -0.44 -8.64 -16.81
N ILE A 211 0.41 -7.93 -17.55
CA ILE A 211 0.02 -7.21 -18.75
C ILE A 211 0.74 -7.82 -19.96
N LEU A 212 -0.03 -8.37 -20.89
CA LEU A 212 0.49 -8.75 -22.20
C LEU A 212 0.63 -7.48 -23.04
N VAL A 213 1.79 -7.31 -23.66
CA VAL A 213 2.08 -6.15 -24.52
C VAL A 213 2.32 -6.62 -25.94
N THR A 214 1.53 -6.11 -26.88
CA THR A 214 1.75 -6.31 -28.31
C THR A 214 2.02 -5.00 -29.02
N LEU A 215 2.94 -5.06 -29.97
CA LEU A 215 3.34 -3.98 -30.87
C LEU A 215 2.99 -4.48 -32.27
N GLU A 216 1.90 -3.98 -32.82
CA GLU A 216 1.36 -4.39 -34.12
C GLU A 216 0.80 -3.19 -34.88
N SER A 217 0.73 -3.30 -36.21
CA SER A 217 -0.02 -2.35 -37.04
C SER A 217 -1.50 -2.58 -36.80
N ILE A 218 -2.24 -1.55 -36.40
CA ILE A 218 -3.67 -1.66 -36.06
C ILE A 218 -4.51 -1.18 -37.25
N ASP A 219 -4.37 0.09 -37.64
CA ASP A 219 -5.20 0.66 -38.71
C ASP A 219 -4.49 1.67 -39.64
N GLY A 220 -3.17 1.79 -39.53
CA GLY A 220 -2.35 2.72 -40.31
C GLY A 220 -2.20 4.08 -39.61
N GLU A 221 -1.39 4.97 -40.17
CA GLU A 221 -1.07 6.26 -39.53
C GLU A 221 -2.33 7.13 -39.24
N GLY A 222 -2.46 7.60 -38.00
CA GLY A 222 -3.29 8.73 -37.58
C GLY A 222 -4.64 8.37 -36.98
N SER A 223 -4.87 7.11 -36.58
CA SER A 223 -6.15 6.67 -36.00
C SER A 223 -5.96 6.10 -34.59
N VAL A 224 -5.76 4.80 -34.38
CA VAL A 224 -5.71 4.21 -33.03
C VAL A 224 -4.27 4.15 -32.53
N LEU A 225 -3.91 4.90 -31.49
CA LEU A 225 -2.53 4.85 -30.95
C LEU A 225 -2.22 3.57 -30.18
N GLY A 226 -3.26 2.98 -29.62
CA GLY A 226 -3.17 1.82 -28.75
C GLY A 226 -4.55 1.37 -28.35
N SER A 227 -4.63 0.22 -27.69
CA SER A 227 -5.83 -0.16 -26.96
C SER A 227 -5.48 -1.05 -25.79
N ALA A 228 -6.10 -0.83 -24.65
CA ALA A 228 -5.80 -1.62 -23.48
C ALA A 228 -7.01 -1.89 -22.59
N GLY A 229 -6.90 -2.97 -21.81
CA GLY A 229 -7.97 -3.34 -20.91
C GLY A 229 -7.80 -4.72 -20.27
N PRO A 230 -8.69 -5.05 -19.33
CA PRO A 230 -8.71 -6.34 -18.67
C PRO A 230 -9.15 -7.46 -19.61
N CYS A 231 -8.49 -8.60 -19.50
CA CYS A 231 -8.91 -9.87 -20.07
C CYS A 231 -9.53 -10.77 -19.00
N PHE A 232 -8.93 -10.78 -17.80
CA PHE A 232 -9.37 -11.58 -16.66
C PHE A 232 -9.42 -10.72 -15.39
N ILE A 233 -10.51 -10.82 -14.63
CA ILE A 233 -10.68 -10.14 -13.32
C ILE A 233 -11.00 -11.15 -12.20
N ARG A 234 -10.66 -10.80 -10.95
CA ARG A 234 -10.89 -11.64 -9.75
C ARG A 234 -12.21 -11.27 -9.06
N ASP A 235 -13.31 -11.96 -9.31
CA ASP A 235 -14.61 -11.52 -8.75
C ASP A 235 -14.86 -11.93 -7.30
N ASP A 236 -14.27 -13.03 -6.84
CA ASP A 236 -14.43 -13.52 -5.46
C ASP A 236 -13.42 -12.91 -4.48
N VAL A 237 -12.62 -11.93 -4.94
CA VAL A 237 -11.58 -11.28 -4.15
C VAL A 237 -11.79 -9.76 -4.10
N ASP A 238 -11.70 -9.07 -5.24
CA ASP A 238 -11.61 -7.60 -5.29
C ASP A 238 -12.28 -6.96 -6.52
N GLY A 239 -12.64 -7.74 -7.53
CA GLY A 239 -13.18 -7.27 -8.81
C GLY A 239 -12.12 -6.66 -9.73
N LEU A 240 -10.83 -6.79 -9.41
CA LEU A 240 -9.71 -6.13 -10.08
C LEU A 240 -9.04 -7.06 -11.11
N THR A 241 -8.28 -6.45 -12.02
CA THR A 241 -7.63 -7.15 -13.13
C THR A 241 -6.50 -8.06 -12.67
N ALA A 242 -6.52 -9.32 -13.13
CA ALA A 242 -5.42 -10.27 -12.97
C ALA A 242 -4.58 -10.40 -14.25
N LEU A 243 -5.22 -10.34 -15.41
CA LEU A 243 -4.56 -10.34 -16.71
C LEU A 243 -5.18 -9.28 -17.60
N GLY A 244 -4.36 -8.43 -18.19
CA GLY A 244 -4.77 -7.50 -19.24
C GLY A 244 -3.94 -7.63 -20.51
N LEU A 245 -4.42 -6.98 -21.55
CA LEU A 245 -3.71 -6.82 -22.81
C LEU A 245 -3.63 -5.33 -23.12
N MET A 246 -2.46 -4.93 -23.59
CA MET A 246 -2.16 -3.61 -24.13
C MET A 246 -1.59 -3.77 -25.53
N ARG A 247 -2.17 -3.07 -26.48
CA ARG A 247 -1.74 -2.98 -27.87
C ARG A 247 -1.27 -1.57 -28.11
N LEU A 248 -0.14 -1.39 -28.78
CA LEU A 248 0.27 -0.08 -29.30
C LEU A 248 0.41 -0.20 -30.82
N ASP A 249 -0.14 0.77 -31.55
CA ASP A 249 -0.04 0.78 -33.00
C ASP A 249 1.37 1.18 -33.42
N THR A 250 2.06 0.25 -34.08
CA THR A 250 3.41 0.48 -34.60
C THR A 250 3.44 1.49 -35.74
N ASP A 251 2.32 1.72 -36.44
CA ASP A 251 2.23 2.68 -37.53
C ASP A 251 2.27 4.13 -37.01
N ASP A 252 1.74 4.37 -35.80
CA ASP A 252 1.74 5.70 -35.15
C ASP A 252 2.90 5.90 -34.15
N LEU A 253 3.56 4.82 -33.77
CA LEU A 253 4.55 4.82 -32.70
C LEU A 253 5.74 5.75 -32.97
N ALA A 254 6.15 5.90 -34.23
CA ALA A 254 7.23 6.80 -34.61
C ALA A 254 6.88 8.27 -34.31
N VAL A 255 5.65 8.70 -34.61
CA VAL A 255 5.18 10.08 -34.36
C VAL A 255 5.04 10.34 -32.86
N VAL A 256 4.54 9.34 -32.11
CA VAL A 256 4.39 9.41 -30.65
C VAL A 256 5.76 9.48 -29.95
N GLU A 257 6.73 8.71 -30.42
CA GLU A 257 8.11 8.70 -29.93
C GLU A 257 8.83 10.02 -30.22
N ASP A 258 8.76 10.52 -31.46
CA ASP A 258 9.38 11.79 -31.86
C ASP A 258 8.78 13.00 -31.11
N SER A 259 7.51 12.89 -30.71
CA SER A 259 6.82 13.90 -29.91
C SER A 259 7.10 13.79 -28.40
N GLY A 260 7.80 12.73 -27.96
CA GLY A 260 8.09 12.47 -26.54
C GLY A 260 6.87 12.07 -25.71
N LEU A 261 5.76 11.67 -26.36
CA LEU A 261 4.48 11.37 -25.72
C LEU A 261 4.32 9.89 -25.34
N LEU A 262 5.22 9.03 -25.82
CA LEU A 262 5.16 7.58 -25.56
C LEU A 262 5.00 7.21 -24.07
N PRO A 263 5.72 7.83 -23.11
CA PRO A 263 5.52 7.50 -21.70
C PRO A 263 4.12 7.83 -21.19
N ALA A 264 3.49 8.91 -21.68
CA ALA A 264 2.13 9.28 -21.29
C ALA A 264 1.11 8.30 -21.87
N VAL A 265 1.24 7.92 -23.15
CA VAL A 265 0.38 6.91 -23.78
C VAL A 265 0.49 5.57 -23.02
N ILE A 266 1.69 5.06 -22.76
CA ILE A 266 1.85 3.81 -22.01
C ILE A 266 1.22 3.90 -20.62
N LEU A 267 1.45 5.01 -19.91
CA LEU A 267 0.91 5.19 -18.56
C LEU A 267 -0.63 5.23 -18.57
N HIS A 268 -1.22 5.86 -19.60
CA HIS A 268 -2.65 5.92 -19.87
C HIS A 268 -3.22 4.52 -20.15
N GLU A 269 -2.65 3.79 -21.11
CA GLU A 269 -3.10 2.45 -21.49
C GLU A 269 -3.03 1.45 -20.32
N MET A 270 -1.98 1.54 -19.50
CA MET A 270 -1.87 0.75 -18.28
C MET A 270 -3.01 1.05 -17.28
N ALA A 271 -3.54 2.28 -17.25
CA ALA A 271 -4.71 2.60 -16.42
C ALA A 271 -5.96 1.84 -16.87
N HIS A 272 -6.19 1.72 -18.18
CA HIS A 272 -7.29 0.94 -18.72
C HIS A 272 -7.17 -0.54 -18.36
N VAL A 273 -5.95 -1.10 -18.39
CA VAL A 273 -5.69 -2.45 -17.89
C VAL A 273 -6.04 -2.58 -16.40
N LEU A 274 -5.68 -1.59 -15.59
CA LEU A 274 -6.04 -1.53 -14.16
C LEU A 274 -7.55 -1.38 -13.92
N GLY A 275 -8.36 -1.24 -14.96
CA GLY A 275 -9.81 -1.18 -14.84
C GLY A 275 -10.39 0.22 -15.00
N PHE A 276 -9.54 1.24 -15.15
CA PHE A 276 -10.00 2.62 -15.31
C PHE A 276 -10.80 2.75 -16.60
N GLY A 277 -12.03 3.26 -16.53
CA GLY A 277 -12.94 3.35 -17.68
C GLY A 277 -13.50 2.01 -18.15
N THR A 278 -12.81 0.90 -17.89
CA THR A 278 -13.16 -0.43 -18.42
C THR A 278 -14.02 -1.27 -17.47
N LEU A 279 -13.96 -0.99 -16.17
CA LEU A 279 -14.70 -1.72 -15.13
C LEU A 279 -15.76 -0.89 -14.39
N TRP A 280 -15.87 0.40 -14.67
CA TRP A 280 -16.71 1.32 -13.87
C TRP A 280 -18.19 0.95 -13.84
N ASP A 281 -18.81 0.68 -14.99
CA ASP A 281 -20.22 0.32 -15.06
C ASP A 281 -20.53 -0.93 -14.20
N ARG A 282 -19.69 -1.96 -14.34
CA ARG A 282 -19.78 -3.19 -13.55
C ARG A 282 -19.61 -2.96 -12.04
N GLN A 283 -18.73 -2.04 -11.67
CA GLN A 283 -18.48 -1.68 -10.28
C GLN A 283 -19.55 -0.73 -9.73
N GLY A 284 -20.55 -0.34 -10.54
CA GLY A 284 -21.58 0.62 -10.16
C GLY A 284 -21.03 2.04 -9.99
N LEU A 285 -19.88 2.33 -10.59
CA LEU A 285 -19.15 3.58 -10.50
C LEU A 285 -19.43 4.53 -11.67
N LEU A 286 -20.14 4.08 -12.70
CA LEU A 286 -20.60 4.90 -13.83
C LEU A 286 -22.13 5.07 -13.77
N THR A 287 -22.63 6.24 -14.15
CA THR A 287 -24.07 6.49 -14.27
C THR A 287 -24.34 7.35 -15.50
N ASP A 288 -25.51 7.14 -16.12
CA ASP A 288 -25.94 7.72 -17.39
C ASP A 288 -24.96 7.45 -18.56
N PRO A 289 -24.48 6.19 -18.74
CA PRO A 289 -23.54 5.88 -19.80
C PRO A 289 -24.11 6.17 -21.19
N SER A 290 -23.31 6.80 -22.03
CA SER A 290 -23.62 7.16 -23.41
C SER A 290 -23.96 5.92 -24.25
N SER A 291 -23.26 4.81 -24.00
CA SER A 291 -23.50 3.49 -24.59
C SER A 291 -24.90 2.94 -24.31
N ALA A 292 -25.55 3.35 -23.21
CA ALA A 292 -26.93 3.00 -22.90
C ALA A 292 -27.94 4.10 -23.31
N GLY A 293 -27.52 5.07 -24.11
CA GLY A 293 -28.34 6.22 -24.54
C GLY A 293 -28.40 7.37 -23.52
N GLY A 294 -27.51 7.37 -22.52
CA GLY A 294 -27.31 8.48 -21.61
C GLY A 294 -26.74 9.72 -22.31
N THR A 295 -26.80 10.87 -21.65
CA THR A 295 -26.39 12.16 -22.26
C THR A 295 -25.35 12.91 -21.44
N ASP A 296 -25.25 12.63 -20.14
CA ASP A 296 -24.28 13.21 -19.23
C ASP A 296 -23.68 12.12 -18.31
N PRO A 297 -22.88 11.19 -18.86
CA PRO A 297 -22.19 10.18 -18.07
C PRO A 297 -21.29 10.81 -17.01
N TYR A 298 -21.28 10.23 -15.82
CA TYR A 298 -20.45 10.70 -14.71
C TYR A 298 -20.03 9.55 -13.78
N PHE A 299 -18.86 9.74 -13.16
CA PHE A 299 -18.29 8.80 -12.20
C PHE A 299 -18.80 9.10 -10.78
N THR A 300 -19.21 8.07 -10.05
CA THR A 300 -19.94 8.21 -8.77
C THR A 300 -19.07 7.98 -7.53
N GLY A 301 -17.81 7.59 -7.70
CA GLY A 301 -16.90 7.29 -6.60
C GLY A 301 -16.65 8.49 -5.67
N ALA A 302 -16.81 8.26 -4.36
CA ALA A 302 -16.78 9.32 -3.36
C ALA A 302 -15.39 9.95 -3.21
N ASN A 303 -14.32 9.15 -3.33
CA ASN A 303 -12.96 9.67 -3.25
C ASN A 303 -12.64 10.56 -4.46
N ALA A 304 -13.00 10.12 -5.67
CA ALA A 304 -12.84 10.89 -6.90
C ALA A 304 -13.63 12.20 -6.87
N ILE A 305 -14.88 12.19 -6.39
CA ILE A 305 -15.68 13.40 -6.22
C ILE A 305 -15.00 14.40 -5.27
N ALA A 306 -14.46 13.93 -4.14
CA ALA A 306 -13.74 14.78 -3.20
C ALA A 306 -12.47 15.38 -3.84
N ALA A 307 -11.70 14.57 -4.58
CA ALA A 307 -10.51 15.02 -5.30
C ALA A 307 -10.85 16.03 -6.40
N PHE A 308 -11.91 15.80 -7.16
CA PHE A 308 -12.41 16.71 -8.20
C PHE A 308 -12.79 18.07 -7.62
N ASN A 309 -13.53 18.09 -6.51
CA ASN A 309 -13.87 19.34 -5.83
C ASN A 309 -12.62 20.07 -5.32
N ALA A 310 -11.63 19.35 -4.79
CA ALA A 310 -10.36 19.91 -4.36
C ALA A 310 -9.54 20.50 -5.53
N ALA A 311 -9.67 19.93 -6.73
CA ALA A 311 -9.07 20.45 -7.96
C ALA A 311 -9.81 21.68 -8.55
N GLY A 312 -10.79 22.25 -7.83
CA GLY A 312 -11.59 23.39 -8.30
C GLY A 312 -12.99 23.02 -8.79
N GLY A 313 -13.34 21.72 -8.76
CA GLY A 313 -14.60 21.19 -9.26
C GLY A 313 -15.84 21.69 -8.55
N ASN A 314 -15.70 22.37 -7.40
CA ASN A 314 -16.81 23.07 -6.74
C ASN A 314 -17.47 24.11 -7.67
N ALA A 315 -16.70 24.76 -8.55
CA ALA A 315 -17.19 25.73 -9.52
C ALA A 315 -17.90 25.09 -10.73
N TYR A 316 -17.82 23.77 -10.90
CA TYR A 316 -18.47 23.06 -11.99
C TYR A 316 -19.98 22.94 -11.74
N LEU A 317 -20.79 23.60 -12.57
CA LEU A 317 -22.26 23.66 -12.47
C LEU A 317 -22.98 23.10 -13.70
N ALA A 318 -22.23 22.65 -14.73
CA ALA A 318 -22.80 22.24 -16.01
C ALA A 318 -23.37 20.81 -16.02
N GLY A 319 -23.18 20.05 -14.93
CA GLY A 319 -23.60 18.66 -14.83
C GLY A 319 -23.25 18.05 -13.48
N ARG A 320 -23.21 16.72 -13.43
CA ARG A 320 -22.78 15.96 -12.24
C ARG A 320 -21.26 16.04 -12.04
N LYS A 321 -20.81 15.87 -10.80
CA LYS A 321 -19.37 15.92 -10.47
C LYS A 321 -18.65 14.73 -11.11
N VAL A 322 -17.37 14.93 -11.44
CA VAL A 322 -16.53 13.95 -12.17
C VAL A 322 -17.20 13.54 -13.49
N PRO A 323 -17.45 14.49 -14.41
CA PRO A 323 -18.06 14.20 -15.70
C PRO A 323 -17.15 13.28 -16.51
N VAL A 324 -17.75 12.22 -17.04
CA VAL A 324 -17.13 11.26 -17.96
C VAL A 324 -17.39 11.72 -19.39
N GLU A 325 -16.50 11.35 -20.32
CA GLU A 325 -16.62 11.74 -21.72
C GLU A 325 -17.90 11.16 -22.34
N ASN A 326 -18.61 11.98 -23.13
CA ASN A 326 -19.90 11.63 -23.70
C ASN A 326 -19.92 11.66 -25.23
N ASN A 327 -18.74 11.86 -25.85
CA ASN A 327 -18.53 11.87 -27.29
C ASN A 327 -17.33 10.98 -27.67
N GLY A 328 -17.00 10.91 -28.97
CA GLY A 328 -15.84 10.16 -29.46
C GLY A 328 -16.11 8.68 -29.79
N GLY A 329 -17.35 8.21 -29.59
CA GLY A 329 -17.73 6.82 -29.84
C GLY A 329 -17.44 5.93 -28.65
N GLU A 330 -17.74 4.63 -28.75
CA GLU A 330 -17.67 3.71 -27.61
C GLU A 330 -16.24 3.45 -27.06
N GLY A 331 -15.19 3.93 -27.74
CA GLY A 331 -13.80 3.79 -27.33
C GLY A 331 -13.39 4.93 -26.41
N THR A 332 -13.87 6.13 -26.73
CA THR A 332 -13.59 7.34 -25.96
C THR A 332 -14.67 7.62 -24.90
N ALA A 333 -15.95 7.54 -25.29
CA ALA A 333 -17.07 7.79 -24.40
C ALA A 333 -17.12 6.75 -23.27
N ASP A 334 -17.65 7.16 -22.11
CA ASP A 334 -17.86 6.32 -20.93
C ASP A 334 -16.59 5.78 -20.24
N SER A 335 -15.42 5.91 -20.88
CA SER A 335 -14.15 5.33 -20.40
C SER A 335 -13.11 6.38 -19.98
N HIS A 336 -13.37 7.65 -20.27
CA HIS A 336 -12.43 8.76 -20.05
C HIS A 336 -13.02 9.87 -19.20
N TRP A 337 -12.16 10.67 -18.60
CA TRP A 337 -12.57 11.99 -18.12
C TRP A 337 -12.97 12.89 -19.29
N ARG A 338 -14.00 13.71 -19.05
CA ARG A 338 -14.50 14.64 -20.07
C ARG A 338 -13.46 15.70 -20.41
N GLU A 339 -12.98 15.70 -21.65
CA GLU A 339 -11.89 16.58 -22.12
C GLU A 339 -12.25 18.06 -21.93
N SER A 340 -13.51 18.43 -22.20
CA SER A 340 -13.98 19.81 -22.04
C SER A 340 -13.93 20.35 -20.60
N VAL A 341 -13.74 19.47 -19.60
CA VAL A 341 -13.68 19.81 -18.18
C VAL A 341 -12.28 19.58 -17.61
N PHE A 342 -11.63 18.47 -17.98
CA PHE A 342 -10.34 18.08 -17.45
C PHE A 342 -9.16 18.65 -18.25
N GLY A 343 -9.34 18.95 -19.54
CA GLY A 343 -8.24 19.38 -20.41
C GLY A 343 -7.12 18.35 -20.44
N ASN A 344 -5.87 18.77 -20.24
CA ASN A 344 -4.69 17.91 -20.33
C ASN A 344 -4.52 16.90 -19.17
N GLU A 345 -5.57 16.43 -18.50
CA GLU A 345 -5.40 15.33 -17.54
C GLU A 345 -5.07 14.04 -18.29
N LEU A 346 -4.21 13.18 -17.70
CA LEU A 346 -3.73 11.98 -18.38
C LEU A 346 -4.83 11.08 -18.95
N MET A 347 -5.94 10.92 -18.24
CA MET A 347 -7.02 9.98 -18.55
C MET A 347 -8.21 10.63 -19.27
N THR A 348 -8.00 11.74 -19.97
CA THR A 348 -8.92 12.15 -21.03
C THR A 348 -8.63 11.37 -22.31
N GLY A 349 -9.56 11.37 -23.27
CA GLY A 349 -9.40 10.66 -24.55
C GLY A 349 -8.34 11.27 -25.51
N PHE A 350 -7.48 12.14 -25.00
CA PHE A 350 -6.49 12.88 -25.76
C PHE A 350 -5.17 12.96 -25.00
N VAL A 351 -4.06 12.66 -25.68
CA VAL A 351 -2.74 13.02 -25.18
C VAL A 351 -2.36 14.37 -25.77
N ASN A 352 -2.32 15.36 -24.90
CA ASN A 352 -2.09 16.75 -25.28
C ASN A 352 -0.59 17.07 -25.28
N GLN A 353 -0.15 18.02 -26.12
CA GLN A 353 1.23 18.51 -26.00
C GLN A 353 1.48 19.17 -24.63
N GLY A 354 2.68 18.97 -24.10
CA GLY A 354 3.07 19.40 -22.77
C GLY A 354 2.83 18.32 -21.71
N ALA A 355 2.58 18.75 -20.48
CA ALA A 355 2.36 17.82 -19.37
C ALA A 355 0.94 17.26 -19.41
N ASN A 356 0.83 15.93 -19.28
CA ASN A 356 -0.42 15.21 -19.08
C ASN A 356 -0.42 14.61 -17.66
N PRO A 357 -0.70 15.40 -16.61
CA PRO A 357 -0.61 14.95 -15.23
C PRO A 357 -1.56 13.79 -14.92
N LEU A 358 -1.03 12.75 -14.28
CA LEU A 358 -1.79 11.74 -13.56
C LEU A 358 -2.29 12.37 -12.26
N SER A 359 -3.52 12.85 -12.29
CA SER A 359 -4.08 13.68 -11.22
C SER A 359 -4.49 12.87 -9.99
N ARG A 360 -4.73 13.60 -8.89
CA ARG A 360 -5.37 13.03 -7.70
C ARG A 360 -6.78 12.50 -7.99
N VAL A 361 -7.48 13.01 -9.01
CA VAL A 361 -8.82 12.54 -9.38
C VAL A 361 -8.72 11.11 -9.91
N THR A 362 -7.80 10.88 -10.85
CA THR A 362 -7.50 9.55 -11.43
C THR A 362 -7.08 8.54 -10.37
N LEU A 363 -6.14 8.89 -9.48
CA LEU A 363 -5.77 7.98 -8.39
C LEU A 363 -6.93 7.69 -7.43
N SER A 364 -7.77 8.69 -7.17
CA SER A 364 -8.91 8.51 -6.28
C SER A 364 -9.99 7.64 -6.92
N ALA A 365 -10.13 7.66 -8.25
CA ALA A 365 -10.99 6.74 -8.97
C ALA A 365 -10.50 5.30 -8.79
N LEU A 366 -9.20 5.01 -8.95
CA LEU A 366 -8.65 3.68 -8.65
C LEU A 366 -8.90 3.26 -7.20
N ARG A 367 -8.85 4.21 -6.25
CA ARG A 367 -9.23 3.94 -4.86
C ARG A 367 -10.69 3.56 -4.71
N ASP A 368 -11.59 4.23 -5.43
CA ASP A 368 -13.02 3.89 -5.47
C ASP A 368 -13.25 2.52 -6.14
N GLN A 369 -12.37 2.08 -7.05
CA GLN A 369 -12.39 0.75 -7.67
C GLN A 369 -11.91 -0.38 -6.74
N GLY A 370 -11.17 -0.05 -5.67
CA GLY A 370 -10.69 -1.02 -4.68
C GLY A 370 -9.18 -1.04 -4.45
N TYR A 371 -8.40 -0.28 -5.23
CA TYR A 371 -6.94 -0.21 -5.03
C TYR A 371 -6.57 0.62 -3.78
N THR A 372 -5.53 0.20 -3.08
CA THR A 372 -4.90 1.07 -2.07
C THR A 372 -3.85 1.94 -2.76
N VAL A 373 -4.07 3.26 -2.77
CA VAL A 373 -3.24 4.20 -3.54
C VAL A 373 -2.47 5.17 -2.64
N ASN A 374 -1.27 5.57 -3.09
CA ASN A 374 -0.51 6.68 -2.53
C ASN A 374 -0.96 8.01 -3.15
N SER A 375 -1.95 8.66 -2.53
CA SER A 375 -2.47 9.95 -3.02
C SER A 375 -1.45 11.09 -3.04
N SER A 376 -0.33 10.98 -2.31
CA SER A 376 0.74 11.99 -2.33
C SER A 376 1.63 11.91 -3.57
N GLY A 377 1.60 10.78 -4.27
CA GLY A 377 2.34 10.57 -5.52
C GLY A 377 1.68 11.19 -6.76
N ALA A 378 0.46 11.71 -6.65
CA ALA A 378 -0.24 12.36 -7.75
C ALA A 378 0.45 13.64 -8.22
N GLU A 379 0.29 13.95 -9.50
CA GLU A 379 0.82 15.18 -10.07
C GLU A 379 -0.12 16.37 -9.81
N PRO A 380 0.43 17.60 -9.63
CA PRO A 380 -0.37 18.80 -9.50
C PRO A 380 -1.30 18.98 -10.70
N PHE A 381 -2.59 19.12 -10.43
CA PHE A 381 -3.62 19.31 -11.44
C PHE A 381 -4.75 20.17 -10.88
N MET A 382 -5.21 21.14 -11.68
CA MET A 382 -6.31 22.05 -11.34
C MET A 382 -7.23 22.19 -12.54
N LEU A 383 -8.54 22.14 -12.30
CA LEU A 383 -9.55 22.28 -13.33
C LEU A 383 -9.63 23.72 -13.82
N SER A 384 -9.69 23.90 -15.14
CA SER A 384 -9.81 25.21 -15.77
C SER A 384 -11.29 25.60 -15.96
N ILE A 385 -12.00 25.81 -14.85
CA ILE A 385 -13.43 26.14 -14.88
C ILE A 385 -13.64 27.67 -14.84
N GLY A 386 -14.25 28.24 -15.87
CA GLY A 386 -14.80 29.62 -15.84
C GLY A 386 -13.83 30.77 -16.14
N LEU A 387 -12.55 30.51 -16.37
CA LEU A 387 -11.69 31.44 -17.11
C LEU A 387 -11.81 31.05 -18.59
N GLY A 388 -12.04 31.99 -19.49
CA GLY A 388 -11.93 31.74 -20.92
C GLY A 388 -10.54 31.18 -21.18
N ALA A 389 -10.44 29.85 -21.24
CA ALA A 389 -9.17 29.17 -21.30
C ALA A 389 -8.57 29.52 -22.65
N LEU A 390 -7.59 30.42 -22.64
CA LEU A 390 -6.62 30.53 -23.71
C LEU A 390 -5.87 29.19 -23.71
N ARG A 391 -6.45 28.20 -24.40
CA ARG A 391 -5.78 26.96 -24.73
C ARG A 391 -4.52 27.35 -25.49
N ALA A 392 -3.37 26.84 -25.06
CA ALA A 392 -2.26 26.73 -25.99
C ALA A 392 -2.72 25.71 -27.02
N GLU A 393 -3.11 26.15 -28.21
CA GLU A 393 -3.35 25.28 -29.36
C GLU A 393 -2.01 24.68 -29.79
N GLY A 394 -1.59 23.65 -29.05
CA GLY A 394 -0.58 22.69 -29.48
C GLY A 394 -1.25 21.52 -30.20
N PRO A 395 -0.47 20.70 -30.92
CA PRO A 395 -0.97 19.43 -31.45
C PRO A 395 -1.59 18.58 -30.32
N THR A 396 -2.76 18.02 -30.56
CA THR A 396 -3.43 17.07 -29.67
C THR A 396 -3.58 15.76 -30.40
N LEU A 397 -3.19 14.66 -29.77
CA LEU A 397 -3.31 13.34 -30.36
C LEU A 397 -4.52 12.65 -29.72
N HIS A 398 -5.54 12.36 -30.54
CA HIS A 398 -6.73 11.67 -30.09
C HIS A 398 -6.44 10.17 -29.97
N LEU A 399 -6.93 9.54 -28.91
CA LEU A 399 -6.68 8.13 -28.64
C LEU A 399 -7.70 7.19 -29.31
N HIS A 400 -8.83 7.75 -29.78
CA HIS A 400 -9.85 7.04 -30.55
C HIS A 400 -10.44 5.81 -29.83
N ASP A 401 -10.07 4.60 -30.26
CA ASP A 401 -10.58 3.31 -29.76
C ASP A 401 -9.54 2.62 -28.85
N ASP A 402 -9.07 3.36 -27.86
CA ASP A 402 -8.00 3.01 -26.90
C ASP A 402 -8.41 2.07 -25.78
N VAL A 403 -9.65 1.59 -25.82
CA VAL A 403 -10.15 0.69 -24.81
C VAL A 403 -10.46 -0.67 -25.39
N LEU A 404 -9.74 -1.68 -24.92
CA LEU A 404 -9.78 -3.03 -25.46
C LEU A 404 -11.19 -3.65 -25.40
N ARG A 405 -11.70 -4.11 -26.55
CA ARG A 405 -13.03 -4.71 -26.70
C ARG A 405 -12.95 -6.21 -26.89
N ILE A 406 -12.75 -6.92 -25.78
CA ILE A 406 -12.87 -8.37 -25.74
C ILE A 406 -13.72 -8.76 -24.52
N PRO A 407 -14.36 -9.95 -24.53
CA PRO A 407 -15.06 -10.43 -23.36
C PRO A 407 -14.12 -10.55 -22.16
N ILE A 408 -14.57 -10.05 -21.01
CA ILE A 408 -13.80 -10.12 -19.77
C ILE A 408 -14.19 -11.41 -19.06
N LYS A 409 -13.20 -12.27 -18.83
CA LYS A 409 -13.38 -13.50 -18.07
C LYS A 409 -13.24 -13.21 -16.59
N VAL A 410 -14.07 -13.87 -15.80
CA VAL A 410 -14.07 -13.72 -14.36
C VAL A 410 -13.58 -15.00 -13.75
N ILE A 411 -12.57 -14.91 -12.88
CA ILE A 411 -11.98 -16.08 -12.22
C ILE A 411 -12.26 -16.09 -10.73
N ASN A 412 -12.35 -17.31 -10.20
CA ASN A 412 -12.29 -17.53 -8.75
C ASN A 412 -10.83 -17.59 -8.26
N GLN A 413 -10.63 -17.70 -6.94
CA GLN A 413 -9.30 -17.82 -6.32
C GLN A 413 -8.51 -19.06 -6.81
N ALA A 414 -9.21 -20.12 -7.25
CA ALA A 414 -8.60 -21.31 -7.85
C ALA A 414 -8.20 -21.12 -9.32
N GLY A 415 -8.47 -19.95 -9.91
CA GLY A 415 -8.13 -19.58 -11.28
C GLY A 415 -9.08 -20.07 -12.35
N GLN A 416 -10.24 -20.59 -11.95
CA GLN A 416 -11.23 -21.13 -12.87
C GLN A 416 -12.16 -20.02 -13.33
N VAL A 417 -12.44 -19.96 -14.63
CA VAL A 417 -13.41 -19.02 -15.20
C VAL A 417 -14.81 -19.40 -14.70
N THR A 418 -15.45 -18.50 -13.95
CA THR A 418 -16.79 -18.67 -13.39
C THR A 418 -17.87 -18.03 -14.26
N ARG A 419 -17.52 -16.95 -14.97
CA ARG A 419 -18.38 -16.30 -15.96
C ARG A 419 -17.54 -15.56 -16.99
N GLU A 420 -18.14 -15.33 -18.15
CA GLU A 420 -17.63 -14.44 -19.18
C GLU A 420 -18.60 -13.27 -19.31
N LEU A 421 -18.04 -12.08 -19.40
CA LEU A 421 -18.81 -10.86 -19.44
C LEU A 421 -18.58 -10.21 -20.79
N GLU A 422 -19.66 -10.09 -21.55
CA GLU A 422 -19.71 -9.26 -22.74
C GLU A 422 -19.44 -7.81 -22.33
N ARG A 423 -18.80 -7.08 -23.23
CA ARG A 423 -18.49 -5.66 -23.02
C ARG A 423 -19.52 -4.82 -23.74
#